data_AF-A0A9P7CL74-F1
#
_entry.id   AF-A0A9P7CL74-F1
#
_cell.length_a   1.000
_cell.length_b   1.000
_cell.length_c   1.000
_cell.angle_alpha   90.00
_cell.angle_beta   90.00
_cell.angle_gamma   90.00
#
_symmetry.space_group_name_H-M   'P 1'
#
loop_
_entity.id
_entity.type
_entity.pdbx_description
1 polymer ?
#
loop_
_entity_poly.entity_id
_entity_poly.type
_entity_poly.pdbx_seq_one_letter_code
_entity_poly.pdbx_strand_id
1 'polypeptide(L)'
;MFSPGIGQFKEGWKPSIEKLLETKCPIFITGYDESDMDSDIKAVEQDYQFDWILKPTVNEYRSLKRDVNLMDVRQTILANYGIWGIRGKRYDVVHDPEANE
;
A
#
# COMPACT_ATOMS: atom_id res chain seq x y z
N MET A 1 -15.74 -10.98 -11.08
CA MET A 1 -14.42 -10.62 -11.65
C MET A 1 -13.54 -10.23 -10.47
N PHE A 2 -12.35 -10.82 -10.31
CA PHE A 2 -11.59 -10.79 -9.05
C PHE A 2 -10.29 -10.00 -9.23
N SER A 3 -10.36 -8.69 -9.03
CA SER A 3 -9.18 -7.82 -8.89
C SER A 3 -9.39 -6.88 -7.69
N PRO A 4 -9.46 -7.42 -6.47
CA PRO A 4 -9.76 -6.61 -5.30
C PRO A 4 -8.54 -5.75 -4.94
N GLY A 5 -8.50 -4.50 -5.41
CA GLY A 5 -7.62 -3.48 -4.83
C GLY A 5 -7.90 -3.30 -3.33
N ILE A 6 -6.93 -2.81 -2.57
CA ILE A 6 -7.06 -2.70 -1.11
C ILE A 6 -8.22 -1.78 -0.72
N GLY A 7 -8.35 -0.64 -1.41
CA GLY A 7 -9.43 0.32 -1.22
C GLY A 7 -10.78 -0.18 -1.74
N GLN A 8 -10.79 -1.13 -2.67
CA GLN A 8 -12.01 -1.69 -3.24
C GLN A 8 -12.60 -2.83 -2.39
N PHE A 9 -11.76 -3.58 -1.66
CA PHE A 9 -12.20 -4.70 -0.82
C PHE A 9 -11.48 -4.73 0.53
N LYS A 10 -11.69 -3.66 1.31
CA LYS A 10 -11.01 -3.43 2.59
C LYS A 10 -11.20 -4.58 3.59
N GLU A 11 -12.42 -5.09 3.72
CA GLU A 11 -12.76 -6.13 4.71
C GLU A 11 -12.01 -7.43 4.46
N GLY A 12 -11.79 -7.80 3.20
CA GLY A 12 -11.04 -9.01 2.85
C GLY A 12 -9.54 -8.87 3.04
N TRP A 13 -9.00 -7.66 2.85
CA TRP A 13 -7.57 -7.39 3.02
C TRP A 13 -7.15 -7.21 4.47
N LYS A 14 -8.05 -6.73 5.33
CA LYS A 14 -7.76 -6.37 6.72
C LYS A 14 -6.95 -7.41 7.51
N PRO A 15 -7.35 -8.71 7.57
CA PRO A 15 -6.59 -9.69 8.34
C PRO A 15 -5.16 -9.92 7.81
N SER A 16 -4.97 -9.76 6.50
CA SER A 16 -3.67 -9.94 5.85
C SER A 16 -2.76 -8.73 6.11
N ILE A 17 -3.29 -7.51 5.97
CA ILE A 17 -2.53 -6.28 6.21
C ILE A 17 -2.09 -6.20 7.67
N GLU A 18 -2.98 -6.49 8.62
CA GLU A 18 -2.64 -6.51 10.05
C GLU A 18 -1.48 -7.46 10.35
N LYS A 19 -1.56 -8.72 9.87
CA LYS A 19 -0.49 -9.71 10.02
C LYS A 19 0.82 -9.29 9.35
N LEU A 20 0.76 -8.67 8.17
CA LEU A 20 1.96 -8.17 7.49
C LEU A 20 2.63 -7.05 8.29
N LEU A 21 1.86 -6.12 8.85
CA LEU A 21 2.39 -5.03 9.68
C LEU A 21 2.97 -5.54 11.01
N GLU A 22 2.46 -6.64 11.57
CA GLU A 22 3.06 -7.28 12.76
C GLU A 22 4.50 -7.73 12.51
N THR A 23 4.82 -8.23 11.31
CA THR A 23 6.17 -8.74 10.98
C THR A 23 7.27 -7.68 11.02
N LYS A 24 6.90 -6.39 10.90
CA LYS A 24 7.84 -5.27 10.72
C LYS A 24 8.79 -5.45 9.53
N CYS A 25 8.45 -6.29 8.56
CA CYS A 25 9.14 -6.40 7.28
C CYS A 25 8.64 -5.31 6.32
N PRO A 26 9.50 -4.82 5.39
CA PRO A 26 9.04 -3.96 4.31
C PRO A 26 8.04 -4.69 3.39
N ILE A 27 6.94 -4.02 3.07
CA ILE A 27 5.90 -4.49 2.17
C ILE A 27 5.83 -3.49 1.02
N PHE A 28 5.99 -3.96 -0.22
CA PHE A 28 5.85 -3.15 -1.42
C PHE A 28 4.55 -3.47 -2.14
N ILE A 29 3.84 -2.43 -2.54
CA ILE A 29 2.52 -2.50 -3.15
C ILE A 29 2.59 -1.75 -4.48
N THR A 30 1.95 -2.30 -5.50
CA THR A 30 1.88 -1.71 -6.84
C THR A 30 0.44 -1.53 -7.29
N GLY A 31 0.13 -0.38 -7.89
CA GLY A 31 -1.19 -0.09 -8.48
C GLY A 31 -1.15 -0.12 -10.00
N TYR A 32 -2.30 -0.35 -10.64
CA TYR A 32 -2.40 -0.44 -12.10
C TYR A 32 -2.76 0.90 -12.80
N ASP A 33 -3.22 1.88 -12.03
CA ASP A 33 -3.34 3.28 -12.42
C ASP A 33 -3.19 4.19 -11.19
N GLU A 34 -3.14 5.50 -11.43
CA GLU A 34 -2.93 6.50 -10.38
C GLU A 34 -4.12 6.60 -9.41
N SER A 35 -5.34 6.57 -9.93
CA SER A 35 -6.57 6.74 -9.14
C SER A 35 -6.84 5.56 -8.20
N ASP A 36 -6.57 4.35 -8.67
CA ASP A 36 -6.67 3.11 -7.90
C ASP A 36 -5.60 3.07 -6.80
N MET A 37 -4.36 3.43 -7.15
CA MET A 37 -3.27 3.53 -6.18
C MET A 37 -3.60 4.54 -5.06
N ASP A 38 -4.12 5.72 -5.40
CA ASP A 38 -4.52 6.73 -4.42
C ASP A 38 -5.65 6.26 -3.51
N SER A 39 -6.60 5.49 -4.04
CA SER A 39 -7.67 4.87 -3.26
C SER A 39 -7.12 3.86 -2.24
N ASP A 40 -6.18 3.02 -2.67
CA ASP A 40 -5.50 2.04 -1.83
C ASP A 40 -4.68 2.72 -0.72
N ILE A 41 -3.95 3.79 -1.06
CA ILE A 41 -3.17 4.57 -0.10
C ILE A 41 -4.08 5.18 0.95
N LYS A 42 -5.17 5.85 0.55
CA LYS A 42 -6.13 6.45 1.48
C LYS A 42 -6.76 5.40 2.39
N ALA A 43 -7.09 4.23 1.85
CA ALA A 43 -7.62 3.14 2.64
C ALA A 43 -6.62 2.70 3.72
N VAL A 44 -5.34 2.56 3.36
CA VAL A 44 -4.32 2.12 4.30
C VAL A 44 -3.96 3.19 5.33
N GLU A 45 -3.87 4.46 4.93
CA GLU A 45 -3.64 5.60 5.83
C GLU A 45 -4.77 5.79 6.85
N GLN A 46 -6.00 5.52 6.46
CA GLN A 46 -7.15 5.64 7.34
C GLN A 46 -7.19 4.54 8.41
N ASP A 47 -6.91 3.30 8.02
CA ASP A 47 -7.24 2.12 8.84
C ASP A 47 -6.03 1.55 9.62
N TYR A 48 -4.79 1.90 9.27
CA TYR A 48 -3.60 1.27 9.85
C TYR A 48 -2.52 2.27 10.31
N GLN A 49 -1.72 1.83 11.28
CA GLN A 49 -0.52 2.54 11.76
C GLN A 49 0.74 1.91 11.18
N PHE A 50 1.49 2.68 10.39
CA PHE A 50 2.68 2.20 9.69
C PHE A 50 3.70 3.32 9.50
N ASP A 51 4.91 2.92 9.15
CA ASP A 51 5.98 3.79 8.70
C ASP A 51 6.12 3.69 7.18
N TRP A 52 6.36 4.82 6.53
CA TRP A 52 6.67 4.87 5.11
C TRP A 52 8.09 4.35 4.87
N ILE A 53 8.22 3.33 4.01
CA ILE A 53 9.50 2.86 3.48
C ILE A 53 9.81 3.55 2.15
N LEU A 54 8.77 3.69 1.32
CA LEU A 54 8.82 4.41 0.05
C LEU A 54 7.51 5.18 -0.09
N LYS A 55 7.63 6.51 -0.22
CA LYS A 55 6.48 7.35 -0.53
C LYS A 55 5.93 7.01 -1.92
N PRO A 56 4.61 7.12 -2.12
CA PRO A 56 4.00 6.80 -3.40
C PRO A 56 4.64 7.56 -4.55
N THR A 57 4.99 6.82 -5.60
CA THR A 57 5.59 7.38 -6.80
C THR A 57 5.26 6.51 -8.01
N VAL A 58 5.47 7.06 -9.20
CA VAL A 58 5.42 6.30 -10.44
C VAL A 58 6.58 5.30 -10.44
N ASN A 59 6.28 4.04 -10.75
CA ASN A 59 7.30 3.00 -10.82
C ASN A 59 8.18 3.23 -12.06
N GLU A 60 9.48 3.42 -11.84
CA GLU A 60 10.49 3.58 -12.90
C GLU A 60 10.66 2.30 -13.73
N TYR A 61 10.44 1.14 -13.10
CA TYR A 61 10.46 -0.19 -13.73
C TYR A 61 9.07 -0.67 -14.12
N ARG A 62 8.11 0.25 -14.30
CA ARG A 62 6.77 -0.12 -14.76
C ARG A 62 6.83 -0.75 -16.14
N SER A 63 5.90 -1.67 -16.38
CA SER A 63 5.63 -2.17 -17.71
C SER A 63 5.28 -1.01 -18.64
N LEU A 64 5.81 -1.04 -19.86
CA LEU A 64 5.37 -0.17 -20.95
C LEU A 64 4.20 -0.79 -21.72
N LYS A 65 3.95 -2.09 -21.53
CA LYS A 65 2.81 -2.78 -22.12
C LYS A 65 1.54 -2.29 -21.44
N ARG A 66 0.63 -1.83 -22.29
CA ARG A 66 -0.71 -1.39 -21.95
C ARG A 66 -1.68 -2.55 -22.09
N ASP A 67 -2.45 -2.82 -21.04
CA ASP A 67 -3.50 -3.84 -21.01
C ASP A 67 -4.88 -3.18 -20.98
N VAL A 68 -5.91 -3.92 -21.40
CA VAL A 68 -7.29 -3.42 -21.43
C VAL A 68 -7.92 -3.59 -20.06
N ASN A 69 -8.59 -2.55 -19.56
CA ASN A 69 -9.34 -2.66 -18.31
C ASN A 69 -10.50 -3.66 -18.51
N LEU A 70 -10.57 -4.64 -17.62
CA LEU A 70 -11.57 -5.71 -17.70
C LEU A 70 -12.99 -5.21 -17.37
N MET A 71 -13.14 -4.09 -16.63
CA MET A 71 -14.44 -3.48 -16.30
C MET A 71 -14.93 -2.48 -17.35
N ASP A 72 -14.00 -1.81 -18.05
CA ASP A 72 -14.30 -0.88 -19.14
C ASP A 72 -13.26 -1.01 -20.25
N VAL A 73 -13.63 -1.70 -21.32
CA VAL A 73 -12.72 -1.98 -22.45
C VAL A 73 -12.22 -0.75 -23.20
N ARG A 74 -12.82 0.43 -22.94
CA ARG A 74 -12.37 1.71 -23.51
C ARG A 74 -11.18 2.29 -22.75
N GLN A 75 -10.90 1.76 -21.56
CA GLN A 75 -9.80 2.19 -20.71
C GLN A 75 -8.62 1.25 -20.83
N THR A 76 -7.44 1.83 -20.67
CA THR A 76 -6.17 1.12 -20.73
C THR A 76 -5.44 1.28 -19.42
N ILE A 77 -4.85 0.20 -18.92
CA ILE A 77 -4.16 0.15 -17.63
C ILE A 77 -2.70 -0.28 -17.82
N LEU A 78 -1.88 0.02 -16.82
CA LEU A 78 -0.49 -0.45 -16.73
C LEU A 78 -0.37 -1.25 -15.44
N ALA A 79 -0.30 -2.57 -15.52
CA ALA A 79 -0.46 -3.48 -14.37
C ALA A 79 0.41 -3.17 -13.12
N ASN A 80 1.51 -2.42 -13.26
CA ASN A 80 2.39 -1.98 -12.18
C ASN A 80 2.81 -0.50 -12.33
N TYR A 81 1.88 0.38 -12.71
CA TYR A 81 2.07 1.82 -12.91
C TYR A 81 2.82 2.50 -11.75
N GLY A 82 2.32 2.33 -10.53
CA GLY A 82 2.84 2.99 -9.34
C GLY A 82 3.43 2.01 -8.34
N ILE A 83 4.30 2.50 -7.47
CA ILE A 83 4.89 1.72 -6.37
C ILE A 83 4.97 2.55 -5.09
N TRP A 84 4.72 1.89 -3.98
CA TRP A 84 4.88 2.45 -2.64
C TRP A 84 5.24 1.35 -1.64
N GLY A 85 5.74 1.75 -0.48
CA GLY A 85 6.25 0.83 0.51
C GLY A 85 5.88 1.22 1.92
N ILE A 86 5.38 0.26 2.69
CA ILE A 86 5.00 0.42 4.09
C ILE A 86 5.66 -0.65 4.96
N ARG A 87 5.74 -0.36 6.24
CA ARG A 87 6.17 -1.30 7.28
C ARG A 87 5.39 -1.01 8.55
N GLY A 88 5.05 -2.03 9.33
CA GLY A 88 4.42 -1.78 10.62
C GLY A 88 5.28 -0.88 11.51
N LYS A 89 4.61 0.04 12.21
CA LYS A 89 5.25 1.06 13.06
C LYS A 89 6.18 0.44 14.09
N ARG A 90 7.37 1.01 14.27
CA ARG A 90 8.30 0.66 15.36
C ARG A 90 8.24 1.74 16.43
N TYR A 91 8.35 1.33 17.68
CA TYR A 91 8.43 2.23 18.82
C TYR A 91 9.78 2.00 19.45
N ASP A 92 10.68 2.96 19.31
CA ASP A 92 11.97 2.92 19.98
C ASP A 92 11.75 3.20 21.47
N VAL A 93 12.33 2.35 22.33
CA VAL A 93 12.30 2.57 23.77
C VAL A 93 13.31 3.66 24.08
N VAL A 94 12.82 4.84 24.43
CA VAL A 94 13.65 5.93 24.95
C VAL A 94 13.68 5.80 26.46
N HIS A 95 14.86 5.58 27.05
CA HIS A 95 15.00 5.70 28.49
C HIS A 95 15.01 7.18 28.84
N ASP A 96 13.96 7.63 29.53
CA ASP A 96 13.94 8.92 30.19
C ASP A 96 14.56 8.77 31.59
N PRO A 97 15.76 9.31 31.86
CA PRO A 97 16.37 9.21 33.18
C PRO A 97 15.68 10.08 34.24
N GLU A 98 14.88 11.08 33.85
CA GLU A 98 14.22 12.01 34.79
C GLU A 98 12.84 11.51 35.27
N ALA A 99 12.27 10.48 34.62
CA ALA A 99 10.95 9.94 34.97
C ALA A 99 10.94 8.96 36.18
N ASN A 100 12.11 8.66 36.75
CA ASN A 100 12.29 7.72 37.87
C ASN A 100 12.76 8.39 39.19
N GLU A 101 12.76 9.73 39.27
CA GLU A 101 12.82 10.48 40.53
C GLU A 101 11.41 10.91 40.98
#